data_AF-A0A6L7WP69-F1
#
_entry.id   AF-A0A6L7WP69-F1
#
_cell.length_a   1.000
_cell.length_b   1.000
_cell.length_c   1.000
_cell.angle_alpha   90.00
_cell.angle_beta   90.00
_cell.angle_gamma   90.00
#
_symmetry.space_group_name_H-M   'P 1'
#
loop_
_entity.id
_entity.type
_entity.pdbx_description
1 polymer ?
#
loop_
_entity_poly.entity_id
_entity_poly.type
_entity_poly.pdbx_seq_one_letter_code
_entity_poly.pdbx_strand_id
1 'polypeptide(L)'
;PEKCAAQKALYANRRRVRGRRGRRLQRCRGEMVERTFAHMYETGGMRRVWVRGHENVRKRVLIQAAACNIGLLLRHQTGIGTPRSLQGRALSAICRLIDRLIDRWGRLRRAWGFKWTPTALVGSIAHRKAA
;
A
#
# COMPACT_ATOMS: atom_id res chain seq x y z
N PRO A 1 -41.52 10.20 39.43
CA PRO A 1 -40.70 11.44 39.33
C PRO A 1 -39.50 11.29 38.36
N GLU A 2 -38.69 10.22 38.48
CA GLU A 2 -37.51 9.99 37.61
C GLU A 2 -37.84 9.89 36.12
N LYS A 3 -38.91 9.16 35.75
CA LYS A 3 -39.33 9.00 34.34
C LYS A 3 -39.64 10.34 33.66
N CYS A 4 -40.23 11.28 34.39
CA CYS A 4 -40.57 12.60 33.87
C CYS A 4 -39.32 13.48 33.65
N ALA A 5 -38.32 13.38 34.54
CA ALA A 5 -37.04 14.05 34.39
C ALA A 5 -36.22 13.50 33.21
N ALA A 6 -36.15 12.17 33.08
CA ALA A 6 -35.50 11.51 31.95
C ALA A 6 -36.14 11.91 30.61
N GLN A 7 -37.49 11.98 30.55
CA GLN A 7 -38.21 12.39 29.36
C GLN A 7 -37.92 13.85 28.97
N LYS A 8 -37.88 14.78 29.95
CA LYS A 8 -37.49 16.17 29.72
C LYS A 8 -36.05 16.28 29.21
N ALA A 9 -35.11 15.51 29.77
CA ALA A 9 -33.72 15.48 29.33
C ALA A 9 -33.60 14.98 27.88
N LEU A 10 -34.32 13.92 27.50
CA LEU A 10 -34.35 13.41 26.12
C LEU A 10 -34.88 14.47 25.14
N TYR A 11 -35.99 15.14 25.45
CA TYR A 11 -36.53 16.19 24.59
C TYR A 11 -35.60 17.40 24.48
N ALA A 12 -34.93 17.80 25.56
CA ALA A 12 -33.89 18.83 25.54
C ALA A 12 -32.69 18.42 24.66
N ASN A 13 -32.24 17.17 24.79
CA ASN A 13 -31.15 16.60 23.99
C ASN A 13 -31.53 16.59 22.50
N ARG A 14 -32.77 16.17 22.18
CA ARG A 14 -33.30 16.13 20.81
C ARG A 14 -33.37 17.52 20.18
N ARG A 15 -33.84 18.53 20.93
CA ARG A 15 -33.84 19.94 20.47
C ARG A 15 -32.42 20.45 20.22
N ARG A 16 -31.48 20.19 21.14
CA ARG A 16 -30.07 20.60 21.00
C ARG A 16 -29.38 19.95 19.80
N VAL A 17 -29.56 18.64 19.62
CA VAL A 17 -28.97 17.87 18.51
C VAL A 17 -29.52 18.34 17.16
N ARG A 18 -30.85 18.59 17.08
CA ARG A 18 -31.49 19.05 15.84
C ARG A 18 -31.30 20.54 15.54
N GLY A 19 -30.90 21.34 16.53
CA GLY A 19 -30.63 22.77 16.37
C GLY A 19 -29.43 23.06 15.45
N ARG A 20 -29.32 24.30 14.97
CA ARG A 20 -28.26 24.71 14.02
C ARG A 20 -26.85 24.39 14.53
N ARG A 21 -26.55 24.70 15.80
CA ARG A 21 -25.26 24.40 16.44
C ARG A 21 -24.97 22.90 16.49
N GLY A 22 -25.96 22.09 16.88
CA GLY A 22 -25.84 20.63 16.97
C GLY A 22 -25.50 20.01 15.61
N ARG A 23 -26.24 20.39 14.57
CA ARG A 23 -25.95 19.96 13.19
C ARG A 23 -24.58 20.41 12.70
N ARG A 24 -24.15 21.64 13.02
CA ARG A 24 -22.80 22.12 12.67
C ARG A 24 -21.72 21.24 13.30
N LEU A 25 -21.83 20.95 14.59
CA LEU A 25 -20.87 20.09 15.29
C LEU A 25 -20.87 18.66 14.74
N GLN A 26 -22.04 18.12 14.37
CA GLN A 26 -22.11 16.81 13.73
C GLN A 26 -21.40 16.77 12.37
N ARG A 27 -21.54 17.82 11.55
CA ARG A 27 -20.79 17.92 10.29
C ARG A 27 -19.28 18.00 10.53
N CYS A 28 -18.84 18.87 11.44
CA CYS A 28 -17.43 18.97 11.79
C CYS A 28 -16.87 17.63 12.31
N ARG A 29 -17.64 16.90 13.11
CA ARG A 29 -17.27 15.55 13.57
C ARG A 29 -17.14 14.58 12.39
N GLY A 30 -18.11 14.56 11.49
CA GLY A 30 -18.08 13.71 10.30
C GLY A 30 -16.86 13.98 9.42
N GLU A 31 -16.52 15.26 9.23
CA GLU A 31 -15.37 15.68 8.43
C GLU A 31 -14.02 15.41 9.10
N MET A 32 -13.86 15.86 10.36
CA MET A 32 -12.56 15.82 11.03
C MET A 32 -12.24 14.46 11.65
N VAL A 33 -13.24 13.72 12.11
CA VAL A 33 -13.05 12.48 12.87
C VAL A 33 -13.44 11.27 12.04
N GLU A 34 -14.62 11.25 11.44
CA GLU A 34 -15.13 10.02 10.82
C GLU A 34 -14.48 9.78 9.45
N ARG A 35 -14.33 10.83 8.62
CA ARG A 35 -13.69 10.72 7.30
C ARG A 35 -12.20 10.41 7.36
N THR A 36 -11.46 11.10 8.23
CA THR A 36 -9.99 10.91 8.36
C THR A 36 -9.64 9.51 8.87
N PHE A 37 -10.46 8.96 9.77
CA PHE A 37 -10.30 7.61 10.30
C PHE A 37 -11.02 6.52 9.48
N ALA A 38 -11.69 6.86 8.37
CA ALA A 38 -12.38 5.87 7.53
C ALA A 38 -11.43 4.75 7.07
N HIS A 39 -10.19 5.10 6.71
CA HIS A 39 -9.19 4.11 6.31
C HIS A 39 -8.82 3.11 7.43
N MET A 40 -8.96 3.50 8.71
CA MET A 40 -8.71 2.61 9.85
C MET A 40 -9.91 1.71 10.16
N TYR A 41 -11.11 2.27 10.16
CA TYR A 41 -12.30 1.56 10.65
C TYR A 41 -13.12 0.86 9.56
N GLU A 42 -13.08 1.35 8.31
CA GLU A 42 -13.74 0.70 7.18
C GLU A 42 -12.77 -0.25 6.48
N THR A 43 -11.73 0.27 5.84
CA THR A 43 -10.75 -0.55 5.11
C THR A 43 -9.77 -1.27 6.06
N GLY A 44 -9.38 -0.63 7.16
CA GLY A 44 -8.35 -1.10 8.08
C GLY A 44 -8.81 -2.09 9.14
N GLY A 45 -10.10 -2.47 9.14
CA GLY A 45 -10.62 -3.53 10.00
C GLY A 45 -10.65 -3.23 11.50
N MET A 46 -10.38 -1.99 11.95
CA MET A 46 -10.31 -1.65 13.38
C MET A 46 -11.65 -1.67 14.12
N ARG A 47 -12.78 -1.88 13.42
CA ARG A 47 -14.09 -2.14 14.06
C ARG A 47 -14.11 -3.45 14.85
N ARG A 48 -13.30 -4.43 14.45
CA ARG A 48 -13.23 -5.75 15.08
C ARG A 48 -11.77 -6.10 15.30
N VAL A 49 -11.30 -5.88 16.53
CA VAL A 49 -9.93 -6.19 16.94
C VAL A 49 -9.97 -7.43 17.84
N TRP A 50 -9.21 -8.45 17.46
CA TRP A 50 -9.18 -9.76 18.15
C TRP A 50 -8.26 -9.78 19.38
N VAL A 51 -7.97 -8.61 19.95
CA VAL A 51 -7.02 -8.45 21.05
C VAL A 51 -7.78 -8.26 22.36
N ARG A 52 -7.35 -8.93 23.43
CA ARG A 52 -8.01 -8.88 24.74
C ARG A 52 -7.44 -7.74 25.59
N GLY A 53 -8.32 -7.08 26.35
CA GLY A 53 -7.97 -5.99 27.25
C GLY A 53 -7.96 -4.62 26.58
N HIS A 54 -8.47 -3.61 27.28
CA HIS A 54 -8.65 -2.26 26.74
C HIS A 54 -7.32 -1.60 26.35
N GLU A 55 -6.27 -1.81 27.15
CA GLU A 55 -4.94 -1.27 26.89
C GLU A 55 -4.35 -1.78 25.57
N ASN A 56 -4.54 -3.08 25.28
CA ASN A 56 -4.00 -3.70 24.08
C ASN A 56 -4.78 -3.25 22.82
N VAL A 57 -6.09 -3.04 22.94
CA VAL A 57 -6.89 -2.41 21.87
C VAL A 57 -6.39 -1.00 21.58
N ARG A 58 -6.12 -0.20 22.63
CA ARG A 58 -5.57 1.15 22.48
C ARG A 58 -4.22 1.15 21.78
N LYS A 59 -3.30 0.27 22.19
CA LYS A 59 -1.98 0.11 21.54
C LYS A 59 -2.15 -0.24 20.05
N ARG A 60 -3.04 -1.18 19.72
CA ARG A 60 -3.29 -1.60 18.33
C ARG A 60 -3.77 -0.44 17.46
N VAL A 61 -4.76 0.32 17.92
CA VAL A 61 -5.31 1.45 17.17
C VAL A 61 -4.26 2.55 16.98
N LEU A 62 -3.47 2.86 18.02
CA LEU A 62 -2.41 3.87 17.95
C LEU A 62 -1.32 3.50 16.95
N ILE A 63 -0.85 2.26 16.97
CA ILE A 63 0.17 1.78 16.03
C ILE A 63 -0.34 1.86 14.59
N GLN A 64 -1.60 1.46 14.34
CA GLN A 64 -2.19 1.51 13.01
C GLN A 64 -2.31 2.95 12.49
N ALA A 65 -2.78 3.87 13.34
CA ALA A 65 -2.89 5.29 13.01
C ALA A 65 -1.51 5.89 12.70
N ALA A 66 -0.51 5.62 13.56
CA ALA A 66 0.85 6.09 13.38
C ALA A 66 1.46 5.55 12.09
N ALA A 67 1.31 4.25 11.81
CA ALA A 67 1.83 3.62 10.60
C ALA A 67 1.23 4.25 9.32
N CYS A 68 -0.07 4.53 9.29
CA CYS A 68 -0.68 5.19 8.13
C CYS A 68 -0.18 6.63 7.97
N ASN A 69 -0.12 7.41 9.06
CA ASN A 69 0.35 8.79 9.02
C ASN A 69 1.81 8.88 8.56
N ILE A 70 2.67 7.99 9.05
CA ILE A 70 4.06 7.87 8.58
C ILE A 70 4.08 7.51 7.10
N GLY A 71 3.25 6.56 6.65
CA GLY A 71 3.11 6.22 5.24
C GLY A 71 2.73 7.40 4.35
N LEU A 72 1.79 8.25 4.79
CA LEU A 72 1.41 9.48 4.08
C LEU A 72 2.53 10.51 4.06
N LEU A 73 3.20 10.73 5.20
CA LEU A 73 4.34 11.63 5.30
C LEU A 73 5.48 11.20 4.38
N LEU A 74 5.79 9.91 4.36
CA LEU A 74 6.81 9.34 3.49
C LEU A 74 6.43 9.50 2.01
N ARG A 75 5.15 9.31 1.63
CA ARG A 75 4.70 9.57 0.25
C ARG A 75 4.84 11.04 -0.12
N HIS A 76 4.52 11.95 0.79
CA HIS A 76 4.68 13.38 0.58
C HIS A 76 6.16 13.77 0.41
N GLN A 77 7.04 13.26 1.27
CA GLN A 77 8.48 13.58 1.23
C GLN A 77 9.20 12.93 0.04
N THR A 78 8.88 11.68 -0.28
CA THR A 78 9.56 10.94 -1.36
C THR A 78 8.90 11.16 -2.73
N GLY A 79 7.68 11.69 -2.77
CA GLY A 79 6.89 11.84 -3.99
C GLY A 79 6.47 10.51 -4.64
N ILE A 80 6.79 9.37 -4.05
CA ILE A 80 6.53 8.05 -4.65
C ILE A 80 5.35 7.38 -3.94
N GLY A 81 4.24 7.33 -4.68
CA GLY A 81 2.93 6.92 -4.18
C GLY A 81 2.81 5.45 -3.76
N THR A 82 3.76 4.56 -4.09
CA THR A 82 3.79 3.17 -3.57
C THR A 82 5.21 2.59 -3.51
N PRO A 83 5.59 1.84 -2.45
CA PRO A 83 6.89 1.16 -2.40
C PRO A 83 7.08 0.16 -3.56
N ARG A 84 5.99 -0.39 -4.10
CA ARG A 84 6.00 -1.30 -5.25
C ARG A 84 6.34 -0.59 -6.57
N SER A 85 5.90 0.66 -6.76
CA SER A 85 6.32 1.46 -7.92
C SER A 85 7.80 1.87 -7.86
N LEU A 86 8.33 2.09 -6.66
CA LEU A 86 9.77 2.27 -6.40
C LEU A 86 10.58 1.04 -6.82
N GLN A 87 10.13 -0.15 -6.39
CA GLN A 87 10.74 -1.43 -6.80
C GLN A 87 10.70 -1.62 -8.32
N GLY A 88 9.55 -1.34 -8.95
CA GLY A 88 9.43 -1.39 -10.41
C GLY A 88 10.43 -0.47 -11.11
N ARG A 89 10.56 0.78 -10.65
CA ARG A 89 11.53 1.75 -11.21
C ARG A 89 12.98 1.32 -11.03
N ALA A 90 13.34 0.79 -9.85
CA ALA A 90 14.68 0.30 -9.56
C ALA A 90 15.03 -0.93 -10.42
N LEU A 91 14.11 -1.90 -10.52
CA LEU A 91 14.29 -3.08 -11.36
C LEU A 91 14.42 -2.70 -12.84
N SER A 92 13.58 -1.79 -13.34
CA SER A 92 13.68 -1.29 -14.70
C SER A 92 14.96 -0.50 -14.98
N ALA A 93 15.58 0.13 -13.97
CA ALA A 93 16.88 0.78 -14.11
C ALA A 93 18.02 -0.26 -14.19
N ILE A 94 17.95 -1.31 -13.37
CA ILE A 94 18.91 -2.40 -13.37
C ILE A 94 18.85 -3.19 -14.69
N CYS A 95 17.65 -3.56 -15.17
CA CYS A 95 17.50 -4.24 -16.46
C CYS A 95 18.09 -3.41 -17.61
N ARG A 96 17.79 -2.10 -17.66
CA ARG A 96 18.36 -1.21 -18.69
C ARG A 96 19.88 -1.10 -18.63
N LEU A 97 20.47 -1.20 -17.44
CA LEU A 97 21.92 -1.23 -17.28
C LEU A 97 22.51 -2.55 -17.82
N ILE A 98 21.87 -3.67 -17.49
CA ILE A 98 22.26 -5.00 -17.98
C ILE A 98 22.16 -5.07 -19.51
N ASP A 99 21.07 -4.59 -20.10
CA ASP A 99 20.89 -4.56 -21.56
C ASP A 99 21.99 -3.73 -22.24
N ARG A 100 22.32 -2.56 -21.69
CA ARG A 100 23.43 -1.73 -22.19
C ARG A 100 24.79 -2.42 -22.08
N LEU A 101 25.01 -3.20 -21.02
CA LEU A 101 26.24 -3.97 -20.85
C LEU A 101 26.32 -5.12 -21.85
N ILE A 102 25.22 -5.84 -22.07
CA ILE A 102 25.09 -6.90 -23.08
C ILE A 102 25.32 -6.33 -24.48
N ASP A 103 24.69 -5.20 -24.81
CA ASP A 103 24.87 -4.52 -26.09
C ASP A 103 26.30 -4.05 -26.31
N ARG A 104 26.94 -3.51 -25.26
CA ARG A 104 28.35 -3.09 -25.31
C ARG A 104 29.27 -4.29 -25.51
N TRP A 105 29.02 -5.40 -24.81
CA TRP A 105 29.72 -6.66 -25.01
C TRP A 105 29.50 -7.23 -26.42
N GLY A 106 28.28 -7.18 -26.95
CA GLY A 106 27.96 -7.62 -28.31
C GLY A 106 28.59 -6.76 -29.40
N ARG A 107 28.80 -5.46 -29.16
CA ARG A 107 29.58 -4.58 -30.05
C ARG A 107 31.06 -4.91 -30.01
N LEU A 108 31.65 -5.11 -28.82
CA LEU A 108 33.05 -5.51 -28.66
C LEU A 108 33.33 -6.89 -29.27
N ARG A 109 32.43 -7.86 -29.05
CA ARG A 109 32.55 -9.21 -29.62
C ARG A 109 32.46 -9.23 -31.15
N ARG A 110 31.63 -8.37 -31.75
CA ARG A 110 31.57 -8.20 -33.23
C ARG A 110 32.84 -7.53 -33.79
N ALA A 111 33.42 -6.58 -33.05
CA ALA A 111 34.68 -5.95 -33.42
C ALA A 111 35.89 -6.92 -33.33
N TRP A 112 35.82 -7.95 -32.49
CA TRP A 112 36.87 -8.96 -32.31
C TRP A 112 36.73 -10.20 -33.21
N GLY A 113 35.82 -10.19 -34.19
CA GLY A 113 35.79 -11.19 -35.27
C GLY A 113 35.44 -12.63 -34.88
N PHE A 114 34.90 -12.89 -33.68
CA PHE A 114 34.61 -14.25 -33.21
C PHE A 114 33.25 -14.75 -33.74
N LYS A 115 33.26 -15.54 -34.82
CA LYS A 115 32.08 -16.23 -35.37
C LYS A 115 31.75 -17.47 -34.53
N TRP A 116 30.63 -17.43 -33.80
CA TRP A 116 30.05 -18.63 -33.20
C TRP A 116 29.00 -19.19 -34.17
N THR A 117 29.31 -20.28 -34.86
CA THR A 117 28.36 -21.04 -35.68
C THR A 117 27.85 -22.25 -34.90
N PRO A 118 26.55 -22.34 -34.56
CA PRO A 118 25.98 -23.45 -33.79
C PRO A 118 25.67 -24.71 -34.64
N THR A 119 26.40 -24.95 -35.72
CA THR A 119 26.04 -26.01 -36.69
C THR A 119 26.90 -27.28 -36.60
N ALA A 120 27.88 -27.34 -35.69
CA ALA A 120 28.76 -28.52 -35.58
C ALA A 120 28.20 -29.67 -34.71
N LEU A 121 27.06 -29.50 -34.02
CA LEU A 121 26.55 -30.49 -33.06
C LEU A 121 25.39 -31.36 -33.55
N VAL A 122 24.91 -31.18 -34.78
CA VAL A 122 23.80 -31.99 -35.34
C VAL A 122 24.29 -33.08 -36.31
N GLY A 123 25.52 -32.99 -36.83
CA GLY A 123 26.03 -33.95 -37.82
C GLY A 123 26.61 -35.26 -37.27
N SER A 124 26.93 -35.35 -35.98
CA SER A 124 27.74 -36.47 -35.45
C SER A 124 26.93 -37.61 -34.78
N ILE A 125 25.61 -37.48 -34.64
CA ILE A 125 24.77 -38.47 -33.94
C ILE A 125 24.13 -39.49 -34.91
N ALA A 126 24.16 -39.24 -36.22
CA ALA A 126 23.51 -40.11 -37.22
C ALA A 126 24.27 -41.41 -37.55
N HIS A 127 25.57 -41.55 -37.19
CA HIS A 127 26.40 -42.68 -37.66
C HIS A 127 26.57 -43.85 -36.69
N ARG A 128 25.87 -43.87 -35.54
CA ARG A 128 26.09 -44.88 -34.47
C ARG A 128 24.87 -45.75 -34.14
N LYS A 129 23.97 -45.96 -35.11
CA LYS A 129 22.79 -46.84 -35.01
C LYS A 129 22.62 -47.82 -36.18
N ALA A 130 23.68 -48.10 -36.92
CA ALA A 130 23.72 -49.13 -37.95
C ALA A 130 25.04 -49.91 -37.86
N ALA A 131 25.14 -50.79 -36.85
CA ALA A 131 26.06 -51.93 -36.78
C ALA A 131 25.52 -52.89 -35.71
#